data_AF-A0A7S3DN15-F1
#
_entry.id   AF-A0A7S3DN15-F1
#
_cell.length_a   1.000
_cell.length_b   1.000
_cell.length_c   1.000
_cell.angle_alpha   90.00
_cell.angle_beta   90.00
_cell.angle_gamma   90.00
#
_symmetry.space_group_name_H-M   'P 1'
#
loop_
_entity.id
_entity.type
_entity.pdbx_description
1 polymer ?
#
loop_
_entity_poly.entity_id
_entity_poly.type
_entity_poly.pdbx_seq_one_letter_code
_entity_poly.pdbx_strand_id
1 'polypeptide(L)'
;VIWFCVVNTLSTGLIWYWKHVHHWDLTVAASGHTYTAALMSFLLVTRLKINYDDYMKHAQNLNGLFQNGRDLVATLCLLTANDDSPRAKQWRQDVTYATILLVRACMAVVEFKSHAQHPAQLPELMAEQE
;
A
#
# COMPACT_ATOMS: atom_id res chain seq x y z
N VAL A 1 4.16 -15.20 -9.29
CA VAL A 1 4.21 -16.51 -8.60
C VAL A 1 4.23 -17.67 -9.60
N ILE A 2 3.32 -17.72 -10.57
CA ILE A 2 3.24 -18.80 -11.59
C ILE A 2 4.56 -19.04 -12.33
N TRP A 3 5.25 -17.96 -12.76
CA TRP A 3 6.54 -18.09 -13.44
C TRP A 3 7.62 -18.78 -12.60
N PHE A 4 7.66 -18.52 -11.28
CA PHE A 4 8.61 -19.17 -10.39
C PHE A 4 8.36 -20.67 -10.28
N CYS A 5 7.08 -21.09 -10.24
CA CYS A 5 6.72 -22.51 -10.24
C CYS A 5 7.16 -23.19 -11.54
N VAL A 6 6.94 -22.55 -12.69
CA VAL A 6 7.35 -23.08 -14.00
C VAL A 6 8.87 -23.25 -14.07
N VAL A 7 9.64 -22.21 -13.67
CA VAL A 7 11.11 -22.28 -13.65
C VAL A 7 11.61 -23.37 -12.70
N ASN A 8 10.99 -23.53 -11.53
CA ASN A 8 11.41 -24.55 -10.56
C ASN A 8 11.15 -25.98 -11.08
N THR A 9 10.00 -26.22 -11.71
CA THR A 9 9.69 -27.50 -12.35
C THR A 9 10.65 -27.81 -13.51
N LEU A 10 10.92 -26.82 -14.37
CA LEU A 10 11.88 -26.98 -15.47
C LEU A 10 13.28 -27.29 -14.95
N SER A 11 13.75 -26.56 -13.93
CA SER A 11 15.06 -26.77 -13.30
C SER A 11 15.18 -28.17 -12.71
N THR A 12 14.11 -28.66 -12.06
CA THR A 12 14.08 -30.02 -11.50
C THR A 12 14.13 -31.08 -12.59
N GLY A 13 13.40 -30.89 -13.69
CA GLY A 13 13.43 -31.78 -14.86
C GLY A 13 14.80 -31.81 -15.55
N LEU A 14 15.48 -30.66 -15.61
CA LEU A 14 16.83 -30.53 -16.19
C LEU A 14 17.87 -31.29 -15.37
N ILE A 15 17.81 -31.17 -14.04
CA ILE A 15 18.66 -31.93 -13.12
C ILE A 15 18.41 -33.43 -13.28
N TRP A 16 17.15 -33.85 -13.39
CA TRP A 16 16.79 -35.25 -13.61
C TRP A 16 17.34 -35.79 -14.93
N TYR A 17 17.19 -35.04 -16.03
CA TYR A 17 17.68 -35.41 -17.35
C TYR A 17 19.20 -35.56 -17.38
N TRP A 18 19.94 -34.60 -16.83
CA TRP A 18 21.41 -34.66 -16.77
C TRP A 18 21.93 -35.81 -15.90
N LYS A 19 21.28 -36.09 -14.78
CA LYS A 19 21.62 -37.24 -13.95
C LYS A 19 21.47 -38.57 -14.70
N HIS A 20 20.41 -38.69 -15.50
CA HIS A 20 20.08 -39.96 -16.18
C HIS A 20 20.84 -40.20 -17.48
N VAL A 21 21.17 -39.14 -18.24
CA VAL A 21 21.82 -39.24 -19.56
C VAL A 21 23.34 -39.06 -19.49
N HIS A 22 23.84 -38.16 -18.64
CA HIS A 22 25.26 -37.80 -18.58
C HIS A 22 25.99 -38.37 -17.35
N HIS A 23 25.29 -39.04 -16.42
CA HIS A 23 25.86 -39.59 -15.19
C HIS A 23 26.62 -38.57 -14.32
N TRP A 24 26.31 -37.28 -14.46
CA TRP A 24 26.92 -36.24 -13.64
C TRP A 24 26.18 -36.13 -12.30
N ASP A 25 26.88 -36.38 -11.21
CA ASP A 25 26.33 -36.31 -9.86
C ASP A 25 26.42 -34.86 -9.33
N LEU A 26 25.42 -34.03 -9.66
CA LEU A 26 25.23 -32.68 -9.11
C LEU A 26 24.56 -32.69 -7.71
N THR A 27 24.73 -33.78 -6.96
CA THR A 27 24.03 -33.96 -5.69
C THR A 27 24.66 -33.07 -4.62
N VAL A 28 24.01 -31.94 -4.33
CA VAL A 28 24.41 -31.02 -3.25
C VAL A 28 24.07 -31.64 -1.90
N ALA A 29 24.93 -31.46 -0.91
CA ALA A 29 24.70 -31.96 0.45
C ALA A 29 23.40 -31.37 1.04
N ALA A 30 22.51 -32.25 1.53
CA ALA A 30 21.20 -31.87 2.06
C ALA A 30 21.28 -30.89 3.26
N SER A 31 22.38 -30.94 4.02
CA SER A 31 22.63 -30.05 5.16
C SER A 31 22.80 -28.58 4.77
N GLY A 32 23.35 -28.28 3.58
CA GLY A 32 23.49 -26.91 3.09
C GLY A 32 22.15 -26.29 2.68
N HIS A 33 21.27 -27.11 2.11
CA HIS A 33 19.93 -26.68 1.71
C HIS A 33 19.03 -26.37 2.90
N THR A 34 19.08 -27.17 3.97
CA THR A 34 18.27 -26.91 5.18
C THR A 34 18.70 -25.62 5.88
N TYR A 35 20.00 -25.36 5.99
CA TYR A 35 20.51 -24.11 6.56
C TYR A 35 20.10 -22.89 5.73
N THR A 36 20.24 -22.97 4.40
CA THR A 36 19.85 -21.88 3.49
C THR A 36 18.34 -21.62 3.54
N ALA A 37 17.53 -22.67 3.62
CA ALA A 37 16.08 -22.55 3.78
C ALA A 37 15.70 -21.85 5.10
N ALA A 38 16.39 -22.17 6.20
CA ALA A 38 16.17 -21.52 7.49
C ALA A 38 16.51 -20.03 7.45
N LEU A 39 17.66 -19.67 6.86
CA LEU A 39 18.06 -18.27 6.67
C LEU A 39 17.07 -17.49 5.81
N MET A 40 16.65 -18.06 4.67
CA MET A 40 15.68 -17.42 3.78
C MET A 40 14.32 -17.21 4.47
N SER A 41 13.88 -18.19 5.27
CA SER A 41 12.63 -18.07 6.03
C SER A 41 12.71 -16.94 7.05
N PHE A 42 13.83 -16.84 7.79
CA PHE A 42 14.04 -15.75 8.73
C PHE A 42 14.02 -14.37 8.04
N LEU A 43 14.78 -14.21 6.96
CA LEU A 43 14.83 -12.96 6.21
C LEU A 43 13.46 -12.56 5.64
N LEU A 44 12.68 -13.53 5.17
CA LEU A 44 11.34 -13.30 4.65
C LEU A 44 10.41 -12.80 5.77
N VAL A 45 10.43 -13.43 6.94
CA VAL A 45 9.64 -12.99 8.10
C VAL A 45 10.04 -11.58 8.54
N THR A 46 11.34 -11.29 8.63
CA THR A 46 11.83 -9.94 8.98
C THR A 46 11.35 -8.89 7.98
N ARG A 47 11.46 -9.17 6.67
CA ARG A 47 11.03 -8.25 5.63
C ARG A 47 9.51 -8.04 5.63
N LEU A 48 8.74 -9.11 5.82
CA LEU A 48 7.28 -9.00 5.95
C LEU A 48 6.90 -8.14 7.16
N LYS A 49 7.58 -8.33 8.30
CA LYS A 49 7.34 -7.53 9.49
C LYS A 49 7.60 -6.04 9.24
N ILE A 50 8.74 -5.68 8.65
CA ILE A 50 9.06 -4.28 8.31
C ILE A 50 7.98 -3.68 7.41
N ASN A 51 7.62 -4.37 6.33
CA ASN A 51 6.58 -3.90 5.42
C ASN A 51 5.22 -3.75 6.10
N TYR A 52 4.90 -4.66 7.04
CA TYR A 52 3.65 -4.62 7.80
C TYR A 52 3.62 -3.46 8.79
N ASP A 53 4.71 -3.23 9.51
CA ASP A 53 4.85 -2.11 10.45
C ASP A 53 4.74 -0.77 9.70
N ASP A 54 5.38 -0.64 8.54
CA ASP A 54 5.26 0.54 7.68
C ASP A 54 3.82 0.73 7.18
N TYR A 55 3.16 -0.33 6.71
CA TYR A 55 1.76 -0.28 6.30
C TYR A 55 0.86 0.18 7.45
N MET A 56 1.04 -0.38 8.65
CA MET A 56 0.25 -0.02 9.83
C MET A 56 0.47 1.44 10.21
N LYS A 57 1.71 1.94 10.16
CA LYS A 57 2.03 3.35 10.40
C LYS A 57 1.32 4.28 9.41
N HIS A 58 1.31 3.94 8.13
CA HIS A 58 0.59 4.72 7.12
C HIS A 58 -0.92 4.71 7.36
N ALA A 59 -1.50 3.57 7.71
CA ALA A 59 -2.93 3.46 8.05
C ALA A 59 -3.29 4.29 9.29
N GLN A 60 -2.46 4.28 10.33
CA GLN A 60 -2.63 5.11 11.53
C GLN A 60 -2.58 6.61 11.21
N ASN A 61 -1.63 7.03 10.37
CA ASN A 61 -1.53 8.43 9.94
C ASN A 61 -2.77 8.88 9.15
N LEU A 62 -3.29 8.02 8.26
CA LEU A 62 -4.51 8.31 7.51
C LEU A 62 -5.73 8.42 8.43
N ASN A 63 -5.85 7.54 9.42
CA ASN A 63 -6.89 7.63 10.44
C ASN A 63 -6.75 8.93 11.27
N GLY A 64 -5.52 9.32 11.61
CA GLY A 64 -5.24 10.60 12.28
C GLY A 64 -5.66 11.81 11.43
N LEU A 65 -5.41 11.79 10.12
CA LEU A 65 -5.87 12.82 9.19
C LEU A 65 -7.40 12.92 9.18
N PHE A 66 -8.11 11.78 9.13
CA PHE A 66 -9.57 11.76 9.17
C PHE A 66 -10.13 12.34 10.47
N GLN A 67 -9.56 11.95 11.62
CA GLN A 67 -9.96 12.48 12.93
C GLN A 67 -9.72 13.99 13.01
N ASN A 68 -8.53 14.46 12.65
CA ASN A 68 -8.17 15.88 12.68
C ASN A 68 -9.02 16.71 11.70
N GLY A 69 -9.32 16.18 10.51
CA GLY A 69 -10.19 16.85 9.54
C GLY A 69 -11.62 17.01 10.06
N ARG A 70 -12.16 15.97 10.70
CA ARG A 70 -13.49 16.03 11.34
C ARG A 70 -13.51 17.03 12.49
N ASP A 71 -12.48 17.03 13.33
CA ASP A 71 -12.37 17.94 14.47
C ASP A 71 -12.22 19.39 13.99
N LEU A 72 -11.44 19.64 12.94
CA LEU A 72 -11.32 20.95 12.30
C LEU A 72 -12.68 21.49 11.84
N VAL A 73 -13.45 20.69 11.10
CA VAL A 73 -14.78 21.08 10.62
C VAL A 73 -15.74 21.31 11.79
N ALA A 74 -15.69 20.48 12.82
CA ALA A 74 -16.52 20.66 14.02
C ALA A 74 -16.17 21.96 14.77
N THR A 75 -14.89 22.23 15.01
CA THR A 75 -14.43 23.46 15.66
C THR A 75 -14.76 24.69 14.84
N LEU A 76 -14.65 24.63 13.51
CA LEU A 76 -15.05 25.69 12.60
C LEU A 76 -16.54 26.03 12.71
N CYS A 77 -17.39 25.01 12.70
CA CYS A 77 -18.83 25.16 12.86
C CYS A 77 -19.20 25.76 14.21
N LEU A 78 -18.52 25.34 15.28
CA LEU A 78 -18.71 25.92 16.62
C LEU A 78 -18.28 27.39 16.69
N LEU A 79 -17.11 27.72 16.12
CA LEU A 79 -16.57 29.08 16.13
C LEU A 79 -17.48 30.07 15.38
N THR A 80 -18.11 29.60 14.31
CA THR A 80 -18.98 30.41 13.45
C THR A 80 -20.46 30.20 13.74
N ALA A 81 -20.83 29.52 14.83
CA ALA A 81 -22.22 29.13 15.11
C ALA A 81 -23.18 30.33 15.21
N ASN A 82 -22.69 31.48 15.64
CA ASN A 82 -23.47 32.71 15.77
C ASN A 82 -23.46 33.60 14.51
N ASP A 83 -22.70 33.21 13.47
CA ASP A 83 -22.64 33.94 12.20
C ASP A 83 -23.48 33.23 11.13
N ASP A 84 -24.64 33.83 10.85
CA ASP A 84 -25.61 33.39 9.86
C ASP A 84 -25.43 34.04 8.49
N SER A 85 -24.40 34.88 8.32
CA SER A 85 -24.13 35.53 7.05
C SER A 85 -23.94 34.50 5.92
N PRO A 86 -24.40 34.81 4.69
CA PRO A 86 -24.21 33.92 3.54
C PRO A 86 -22.72 33.63 3.30
N ARG A 87 -21.85 34.61 3.61
CA ARG A 87 -20.39 34.46 3.52
C ARG A 87 -19.85 33.42 4.51
N ALA A 88 -20.31 33.42 5.77
CA ALA A 88 -19.89 32.42 6.75
C ALA A 88 -20.36 31.01 6.37
N LYS A 89 -21.58 30.89 5.80
CA LYS A 89 -22.10 29.61 5.28
C LYS A 89 -21.26 29.06 4.14
N GLN A 90 -20.92 29.91 3.17
CA GLN A 90 -20.07 29.52 2.04
C GLN A 90 -18.67 29.12 2.52
N TRP A 91 -18.06 29.90 3.42
CA TRP A 91 -16.75 29.56 3.96
C TRP A 91 -16.71 28.21 4.70
N ARG A 92 -17.75 27.90 5.49
CA ARG A 92 -17.89 26.57 6.11
C ARG A 92 -17.95 25.44 5.09
N GLN A 93 -18.67 25.65 3.99
CA GLN A 93 -18.77 24.69 2.89
C GLN A 93 -17.42 24.51 2.20
N ASP A 94 -16.72 25.59 1.88
CA ASP A 94 -15.42 25.56 1.21
C ASP A 94 -14.38 24.80 2.03
N VAL A 95 -14.29 25.07 3.34
CA VAL A 95 -13.35 24.38 4.23
C VAL A 95 -13.71 22.90 4.38
N THR A 96 -14.99 22.58 4.49
CA THR A 96 -15.45 21.18 4.57
C THR A 96 -15.12 20.43 3.29
N TYR A 97 -15.38 21.05 2.13
CA TYR A 97 -15.10 20.48 0.82
C TYR A 97 -13.60 20.22 0.64
N ALA A 98 -12.75 21.23 0.90
CA ALA A 98 -11.30 21.09 0.84
C ALA A 98 -10.77 19.99 1.78
N THR A 99 -11.35 19.85 2.98
CA THR A 99 -10.98 18.80 3.93
C THR A 99 -11.34 17.40 3.42
N ILE A 100 -12.53 17.24 2.82
CA ILE A 100 -12.96 15.98 2.22
C ILE A 100 -12.07 15.63 1.01
N LEU A 101 -11.78 16.61 0.17
CA LEU A 101 -10.94 16.44 -1.02
C LEU A 101 -9.52 16.00 -0.62
N LEU A 102 -8.95 16.61 0.42
CA LEU A 102 -7.65 16.22 0.97
C LEU A 102 -7.65 14.76 1.44
N VAL A 103 -8.66 14.35 2.21
CA VAL A 103 -8.79 12.98 2.71
C VAL A 103 -8.91 11.99 1.54
N ARG A 104 -9.73 12.30 0.53
CA ARG A 104 -9.88 11.46 -0.68
C ARG A 104 -8.60 11.36 -1.50
N ALA A 105 -7.89 12.47 -1.68
CA ALA A 105 -6.59 12.48 -2.36
C ALA A 105 -5.58 11.60 -1.61
N CYS A 106 -5.52 11.69 -0.27
CA CYS A 106 -4.67 10.82 0.54
C CYS A 106 -5.04 9.34 0.42
N MET A 107 -6.35 8.99 0.41
CA MET A 107 -6.79 7.60 0.18
C MET A 107 -6.38 7.10 -1.21
N ALA A 108 -6.56 7.91 -2.25
CA ALA A 108 -6.18 7.53 -3.62
C ALA A 108 -4.68 7.26 -3.77
N VAL A 109 -3.83 8.01 -3.06
CA VAL A 109 -2.37 7.75 -3.02
C VAL A 109 -2.07 6.40 -2.37
N VAL A 110 -2.77 6.03 -1.29
CA VAL A 110 -2.61 4.73 -0.62
C VAL A 110 -3.09 3.59 -1.51
N GLU A 111 -4.19 3.80 -2.22
CA GLU A 111 -4.82 2.81 -3.10
C GLU A 111 -4.21 2.71 -4.51
N PHE A 112 -3.28 3.61 -4.88
CA PHE A 112 -2.68 3.68 -6.20
C PHE A 112 -2.13 2.33 -6.68
N LYS A 113 -1.50 1.57 -5.78
CA LYS A 113 -0.94 0.24 -6.09
C LYS A 113 -2.00 -0.82 -6.38
N SER A 114 -3.22 -0.64 -5.88
CA SER A 114 -4.32 -1.59 -6.01
C SER A 114 -5.22 -1.28 -7.22
N HIS A 115 -5.45 0.00 -7.52
CA HIS A 115 -6.44 0.42 -8.53
C HIS A 115 -5.85 1.09 -9.78
N ALA A 116 -4.53 1.31 -9.86
CA ALA A 116 -3.82 1.88 -11.00
C ALA A 116 -4.32 3.25 -11.51
N GLN A 117 -5.27 3.89 -10.81
CA GLN A 117 -5.72 5.25 -11.09
C GLN A 117 -4.78 6.23 -10.43
N HIS A 118 -4.18 7.11 -11.23
CA HIS A 118 -3.25 8.11 -10.72
C HIS A 118 -3.99 9.09 -9.79
N PRO A 119 -3.45 9.46 -8.62
CA PRO A 119 -4.14 10.36 -7.68
C PRO A 119 -4.51 11.72 -8.28
N ALA A 120 -3.74 12.20 -9.27
CA ALA A 120 -4.03 13.44 -10.00
C ALA A 120 -5.19 13.32 -11.01
N GLN A 121 -5.73 12.13 -11.25
CA GLN A 121 -6.86 11.87 -12.15
C GLN A 121 -8.19 11.75 -11.40
N LEU A 122 -8.24 12.15 -10.12
CA LEU A 122 -9.51 12.19 -9.39
C LEU A 122 -10.46 13.19 -10.09
N PRO A 123 -11.69 12.77 -10.44
CA PRO A 123 -12.64 13.64 -11.14
C PRO A 123 -12.96 14.91 -10.34
N GLU A 124 -12.82 14.83 -9.02
CA GLU A 124 -13.04 15.94 -8.08
C GLU A 124 -11.95 17.02 -8.18
N LEU A 125 -10.70 16.64 -8.50
CA LEU A 125 -9.61 17.61 -8.71
C LEU A 125 -9.65 18.21 -10.13
N MET A 126 -10.16 17.46 -11.10
CA MET A 126 -10.28 17.95 -12.49
C MET A 126 -11.42 18.94 -12.66
N ALA A 127 -12.50 18.80 -11.88
CA ALA A 127 -13.62 19.73 -11.89
C ALA A 127 -13.31 21.12 -11.31
N GLU A 128 -12.21 21.28 -10.54
CA GLU A 128 -11.75 22.58 -10.03
C GLU A 128 -10.80 23.33 -10.99
N GLN A 129 -10.33 22.68 -12.06
CA GLN A 129 -9.40 23.29 -13.04
C GLN A 129 -10.09 23.92 -14.25
N GLU A 130 -11.39 23.71 -14.42
CA GLU A 130 -12.24 24.36 -15.45
C GLU A 130 -12.93 25.61 -14.91
#